data_AF-A0A5H6JFU1-F1
#
_entry.id   AF-A0A5H6JFU1-F1
#
_cell.length_a   1.000
_cell.length_b   1.000
_cell.length_c   1.000
_cell.angle_alpha   90.00
_cell.angle_beta   90.00
_cell.angle_gamma   90.00
#
_symmetry.space_group_name_H-M   'P 1'
#
loop_
_entity.id
_entity.type
_entity.pdbx_description
1 polymer ?
#
loop_
_entity_poly.entity_id
_entity_poly.type
_entity_poly.pdbx_seq_one_letter_code
_entity_poly.pdbx_strand_id
1 'polypeptide(L)' 'MSNSSRHPVILPKLKVLSRIDEQRLTPYQRGMYHGLSEMLEQVKAAMVRAGVEYQEGKNA' A
#
# COMPACT_ATOMS: atom_id res chain seq x y z
N MET A 1 -31.63 10.84 -9.15
CA MET A 1 -30.76 9.64 -9.14
C MET A 1 -29.80 9.79 -7.97
N SER A 2 -29.89 8.89 -7.01
CA SER A 2 -29.18 8.96 -5.73
C SER A 2 -27.68 9.03 -5.98
N ASN A 3 -27.07 10.09 -5.48
CA ASN A 3 -25.66 10.40 -5.57
C ASN A 3 -24.89 9.42 -4.68
N SER A 4 -24.65 8.20 -5.17
CA SER A 4 -23.82 7.22 -4.47
C SER A 4 -22.41 7.77 -4.47
N SER A 5 -22.04 8.47 -3.40
CA SER A 5 -20.67 8.85 -3.09
C SER A 5 -19.84 7.58 -3.01
N ARG A 6 -19.29 7.15 -4.15
CA ARG A 6 -18.30 6.08 -4.23
C ARG A 6 -17.09 6.58 -3.47
N HIS A 7 -17.03 6.27 -2.18
CA HIS A 7 -15.85 6.54 -1.38
C HIS A 7 -14.75 5.58 -1.88
N PRO A 8 -13.64 6.10 -2.40
CA PRO A 8 -12.56 5.25 -2.90
C PRO A 8 -12.00 4.43 -1.74
N VAL A 9 -11.61 3.19 -2.02
CA VAL A 9 -10.98 2.34 -1.01
C VAL A 9 -9.67 2.99 -0.59
N ILE A 10 -9.42 3.12 0.70
CA ILE A 10 -8.19 3.71 1.22
C ILE A 10 -7.18 2.60 1.43
N LEU A 11 -6.14 2.57 0.60
CA LEU A 11 -5.04 1.63 0.78
C LEU A 11 -4.03 2.16 1.79
N PRO A 12 -3.48 1.31 2.67
CA PRO A 12 -2.42 1.74 3.57
C PRO A 12 -1.19 2.17 2.75
N LYS A 13 -0.54 3.25 3.20
CA LYS A 13 0.71 3.71 2.62
C LYS A 13 1.88 3.26 3.47
N LEU A 14 2.76 2.46 2.89
CA LEU A 14 3.99 2.05 3.56
C LEU A 14 5.00 3.20 3.53
N LYS A 15 5.70 3.37 4.65
CA LYS A 15 6.80 4.34 4.74
C LYS A 15 7.90 3.92 3.77
N VAL A 16 8.21 4.78 2.81
CA VAL A 16 9.35 4.57 1.92
C VAL A 16 10.64 4.74 2.73
N LEU A 17 11.42 3.67 2.83
CA LEU A 17 12.71 3.70 3.51
C LEU A 17 13.81 4.17 2.56
N SER A 18 14.74 4.97 3.09
CA SER A 18 16.00 5.21 2.40
C SER A 18 16.83 3.92 2.41
N ARG A 19 17.78 3.78 1.48
CA ARG A 19 18.70 2.62 1.48
C ARG A 19 19.45 2.46 2.81
N ILE A 20 19.81 3.57 3.44
CA ILE A 20 20.51 3.58 4.74
C ILE A 20 19.59 3.05 5.85
N ASP A 21 18.31 3.45 5.85
CA ASP A 21 17.35 3.02 6.87
C ASP A 21 16.95 1.55 6.70
N GLU A 22 16.83 1.08 5.46
CA GLU A 22 16.57 -0.34 5.17
C GLU A 22 17.73 -1.26 5.59
N GLN A 23 18.97 -0.77 5.48
CA GLN A 23 20.16 -1.49 5.95
C GLN A 23 20.20 -1.61 7.48
N ARG A 24 19.56 -0.68 8.21
CA ARG A 24 19.47 -0.70 9.68
C ARG A 24 18.42 -1.69 10.20
N LEU A 25 17.54 -2.20 9.34
CA LEU A 25 16.55 -3.20 9.72
C LEU A 25 17.20 -4.55 10.00
N THR A 26 16.65 -5.28 10.98
CA THR A 26 16.98 -6.70 11.16
C THR A 26 16.51 -7.52 9.95
N PRO A 27 17.06 -8.72 9.69
CA PRO A 27 16.61 -9.57 8.60
C PRO A 27 15.09 -9.81 8.59
N TYR A 28 14.51 -10.03 9.78
CA TYR A 28 13.06 -10.19 9.93
C TYR A 28 12.29 -8.93 9.54
N GLN A 29 12.70 -7.76 10.05
CA GLN A 29 12.05 -6.49 9.73
C GLN A 29 12.14 -6.15 8.24
N ARG A 30 13.28 -6.44 7.61
CA ARG A 30 13.47 -6.26 6.17
C ARG A 30 12.54 -7.19 5.38
N GLY A 31 12.46 -8.47 5.76
CA GLY A 31 11.54 -9.43 5.15
C GLY A 31 10.08 -8.98 5.28
N MET A 32 9.66 -8.52 6.45
CA MET A 32 8.31 -7.98 6.67
C MET A 32 8.05 -6.74 5.81
N TYR A 33 9.00 -5.81 5.73
CA TYR A 33 8.86 -4.60 4.91
C TYR A 33 8.66 -4.92 3.44
N HIS A 34 9.50 -5.80 2.85
CA HIS A 34 9.35 -6.19 1.45
C HIS A 34 8.06 -6.99 1.21
N GLY A 35 7.73 -7.94 2.09
CA GLY A 35 6.50 -8.72 1.96
C GLY A 35 5.24 -7.85 1.99
N LEU A 36 5.19 -6.85 2.88
CA LEU A 36 4.09 -5.87 2.91
C LEU A 36 4.07 -5.02 1.63
N SER A 37 5.24 -4.61 1.13
CA SER A 37 5.35 -3.82 -0.10
C SER A 37 4.84 -4.59 -1.32
N GLU A 38 5.24 -5.86 -1.47
CA GLU A 38 4.79 -6.73 -2.55
C GLU A 38 3.27 -6.97 -2.46
N MET A 39 2.76 -7.26 -1.27
CA MET A 39 1.33 -7.46 -1.04
C MET A 39 0.53 -6.21 -1.43
N LEU A 40 1.00 -5.02 -1.06
CA LEU A 40 0.32 -3.77 -1.39
C LEU A 40 0.25 -3.55 -2.91
N GLU A 41 1.33 -3.83 -3.64
CA GLU A 41 1.34 -3.73 -5.11
C GLU A 41 0.40 -4.75 -5.77
N GLN A 42 0.31 -5.97 -5.23
CA GLN A 42 -0.65 -6.97 -5.71
C GLN A 42 -2.10 -6.52 -5.50
N VAL A 43 -2.41 -5.93 -4.35
CA VAL A 43 -3.74 -5.38 -4.04
C VAL A 43 -4.09 -4.22 -4.98
N LYS A 44 -3.15 -3.28 -5.21
CA LYS A 44 -3.32 -2.20 -6.19
C LYS A 44 -3.64 -2.74 -7.58
N ALA A 45 -2.86 -3.73 -8.04
CA ALA A 45 -3.07 -4.35 -9.34
C ALA A 45 -4.44 -5.05 -9.44
N ALA A 46 -4.89 -5.71 -8.36
CA ALA A 46 -6.21 -6.33 -8.30
C ALA A 46 -7.34 -5.29 -8.37
N MET A 47 -7.21 -4.15 -7.68
CA MET A 47 -8.19 -3.06 -7.73
C MET A 47 -8.31 -2.45 -9.11
N VAL A 48 -7.20 -2.19 -9.78
CA VAL A 48 -7.19 -1.70 -11.17
C VAL A 48 -7.90 -2.68 -12.10
N ARG A 49 -7.60 -3.99 -12.00
CA ARG A 49 -8.27 -5.03 -12.80
C ARG A 49 -9.77 -5.11 -12.54
N ALA A 50 -10.20 -4.85 -11.30
CA ALA A 50 -11.61 -4.89 -10.90
C ALA A 50 -12.37 -3.58 -11.20
N GLY A 51 -11.70 -2.53 -11.70
CA GLY A 51 -12.31 -1.22 -11.90
C GLY A 51 -12.71 -0.53 -10.59
N VAL A 52 -12.04 -0.85 -9.49
CA VAL A 52 -12.28 -0.27 -8.16
C VAL A 52 -11.39 0.95 -7.99
N GLU A 53 -12.02 2.11 -7.79
CA GLU A 53 -11.31 3.35 -7.44
C GLU A 53 -10.72 3.25 -6.03
N TYR A 54 -9.45 3.62 -5.90
CA TYR A 54 -8.75 3.64 -4.62
C TYR A 54 -7.88 4.88 -4.48
N GLN A 55 -7.58 5.24 -3.23
CA GLN A 55 -6.68 6.32 -2.87
C GLN A 55 -5.61 5.80 -1.90
N GLU A 56 -4.40 6.34 -1.99
CA GLU A 56 -3.38 6.07 -0.99
C GLU A 56 -3.72 6.79 0.33
N GLY A 57 -3.62 6.07 1.44
CA GLY A 57 -3.74 6.63 2.78
C GLY A 57 -2.58 7.56 3.12
N LYS A 58 -2.73 8.27 4.24
CA LYS A 58 -1.65 9.10 4.80
C LYS A 58 -0.57 8.20 5.41
N ASN A 59 0.67 8.68 5.43
CA ASN A 59 1.75 8.01 6.16
C ASN A 59 1.33 7.87 7.63
N ALA A 60 1.34 6.65 8.15
CA ALA A 60 1.20 6.35 9.57
C ALA A 60 2.53 6.59 10.30
#